data_AF-A0A7C6Z0X0-F1
#
_entry.id   AF-A0A7C6Z0X0-F1
#
_cell.length_a   1.000
_cell.length_b   1.000
_cell.length_c   1.000
_cell.angle_alpha   90.00
_cell.angle_beta   90.00
_cell.angle_gamma   90.00
#
_symmetry.space_group_name_H-M   'P 1'
#
loop_
_entity.id
_entity.type
_entity.pdbx_description
1 polymer ?
#
loop_
_entity_poly.entity_id
_entity_poly.type
_entity_poly.pdbx_seq_one_letter_code
_entity_poly.pdbx_strand_id
1 'polypeptide(L)'
;MREYLKQGREKLIKDLTGTREAIKIIANDRTRDFMLVTDRGLNKEERDYLVEVIVSSMYQTFCYGYGIGKIEGSTNDKVYL
;
A
#
# COMPACT_ATOMS: atom_id res chain seq x y z
N MET A 1 -4.27 -15.59 9.63
CA MET A 1 -3.61 -14.40 9.06
C MET A 1 -3.13 -14.59 7.62
N ARG A 2 -2.20 -15.51 7.34
CA ARG A 2 -1.60 -15.69 6.00
C ARG A 2 -2.61 -15.85 4.85
N GLU A 3 -3.68 -16.61 5.08
CA GLU A 3 -4.75 -16.79 4.09
C GLU A 3 -5.51 -15.49 3.80
N TYR A 4 -5.84 -14.72 4.83
CA TYR A 4 -6.50 -13.42 4.65
C TYR A 4 -5.60 -12.38 3.96
N LEU A 5 -4.28 -12.42 4.19
CA LEU A 5 -3.34 -11.59 3.44
C LEU A 5 -3.37 -11.92 1.95
N LYS A 6 -3.43 -13.20 1.59
CA LYS A 6 -3.55 -13.66 0.20
C LYS A 6 -4.86 -13.18 -0.43
N GLN A 7 -5.99 -13.34 0.28
CA GLN A 7 -7.29 -12.86 -0.17
C GLN A 7 -7.32 -11.34 -0.34
N GLY A 8 -6.76 -10.59 0.60
CA GLY A 8 -6.64 -9.14 0.52
C GLY A 8 -5.84 -8.71 -0.71
N ARG A 9 -4.72 -9.38 -0.98
CA ARG A 9 -3.93 -9.14 -2.19
C ARG A 9 -4.70 -9.44 -3.47
N GLU A 10 -5.39 -10.58 -3.54
CA GLU A 10 -6.20 -10.96 -4.69
C GLU A 10 -7.31 -9.94 -4.96
N LYS A 11 -8.02 -9.52 -3.91
CA LYS A 11 -9.07 -8.50 -3.99
C LYS A 11 -8.51 -7.15 -4.47
N LEU A 12 -7.37 -6.72 -3.93
CA LEU A 12 -6.72 -5.48 -4.34
C LEU A 12 -6.34 -5.50 -5.83
N ILE A 13 -5.77 -6.61 -6.30
CA ILE A 13 -5.29 -6.73 -7.68
C ILE A 13 -6.45 -6.85 -8.66
N LYS A 14 -7.44 -7.70 -8.37
CA LYS A 14 -8.50 -8.06 -9.31
C LYS A 14 -9.68 -7.08 -9.29
N ASP A 15 -10.07 -6.63 -8.11
CA ASP A 15 -11.38 -6.02 -7.92
C ASP A 15 -11.29 -4.52 -7.63
N LEU A 16 -10.16 -4.05 -7.09
CA LEU A 16 -10.00 -2.67 -6.60
C LEU A 16 -9.09 -1.82 -7.49
N THR A 17 -9.34 -1.82 -8.80
CA THR A 17 -8.58 -1.02 -9.77
C THR A 17 -8.53 0.47 -9.39
N GLY A 18 -9.65 1.06 -8.97
CA GLY A 18 -9.69 2.46 -8.52
C GLY A 18 -8.77 2.74 -7.33
N THR A 19 -8.71 1.81 -6.36
CA THR A 19 -7.77 1.91 -5.23
C THR A 19 -6.32 1.84 -5.69
N ARG A 20 -5.99 0.95 -6.63
CA ARG A 20 -4.62 0.83 -7.15
C ARG A 20 -4.17 2.10 -7.89
N GLU A 21 -5.05 2.70 -8.70
CA GLU A 21 -4.73 3.96 -9.38
C GLU A 21 -4.60 5.12 -8.39
N ALA A 22 -5.47 5.20 -7.37
CA ALA A 22 -5.32 6.20 -6.31
C ALA A 22 -3.99 6.05 -5.55
N ILE A 23 -3.57 4.82 -5.25
CA ILE A 23 -2.28 4.54 -4.60
C ILE A 23 -1.11 5.03 -5.47
N LYS A 24 -1.15 4.81 -6.79
CA LYS A 24 -0.12 5.34 -7.70
C LYS A 24 -0.07 6.85 -7.71
N ILE A 25 -1.22 7.53 -7.71
CA ILE A 25 -1.28 9.00 -7.65
C ILE A 25 -0.62 9.48 -6.35
N ILE A 26 -1.02 8.91 -5.21
CA ILE A 26 -0.44 9.22 -3.90
C ILE A 26 1.07 8.97 -3.90
N ALA A 27 1.54 7.85 -4.43
CA ALA A 27 2.97 7.53 -4.48
C ALA A 27 3.77 8.55 -5.30
N ASN A 28 3.23 9.01 -6.43
CA ASN A 28 3.86 10.06 -7.23
C ASN A 28 3.91 11.40 -6.49
N ASP A 29 2.83 11.79 -5.82
CA ASP A 29 2.79 13.02 -5.02
C ASP A 29 3.77 12.96 -3.85
N ARG A 30 3.86 11.81 -3.16
CA ARG A 30 4.84 11.60 -2.08
C ARG A 30 6.28 11.61 -2.56
N THR A 31 6.56 11.08 -3.74
CA THR A 31 7.88 11.20 -4.37
C THR A 31 8.23 12.66 -4.67
N ARG A 32 7.25 13.47 -5.12
CA ARG A 32 7.45 14.91 -5.31
C ARG A 32 7.69 15.63 -3.98
N ASP A 33 6.88 15.34 -2.96
CA ASP A 33 7.05 15.90 -1.62
C ASP A 33 8.44 15.60 -1.05
N PHE A 34 8.89 14.35 -1.21
CA PHE A 34 10.23 13.93 -0.77
C PHE A 34 11.33 14.78 -1.43
N MET A 35 11.27 14.98 -2.74
CA MET A 35 12.25 15.80 -3.47
C MET A 35 12.25 17.25 -2.97
N LEU A 36 11.08 17.83 -2.69
CA LEU A 36 10.95 19.19 -2.17
C LEU A 36 11.50 19.33 -0.74
N VAL A 37 11.15 18.40 0.15
CA VAL A 37 11.56 18.45 1.57
C VAL A 37 13.06 18.20 1.73
N THR A 38 13.63 17.34 0.88
CA THR A 38 15.06 16.98 0.97
C THR A 38 15.97 17.89 0.15
N ASP A 39 15.39 18.84 -0.61
CA ASP A 39 16.10 19.65 -1.62
C ASP A 39 16.99 18.79 -2.53
N ARG A 40 16.51 17.59 -2.88
CA ARG A 40 17.25 16.60 -3.67
C ARG A 40 16.51 16.27 -4.95
N GLY A 41 17.16 16.56 -6.07
CA GLY A 41 16.78 16.04 -7.37
C GLY A 41 16.94 14.52 -7.43
N LEU A 42 15.93 13.84 -7.97
CA LEU A 42 16.01 12.43 -8.35
C LEU A 42 15.90 12.33 -9.87
N ASN A 43 16.71 11.47 -10.48
CA ASN A 43 16.55 11.12 -11.89
C ASN A 43 15.29 10.25 -12.09
N LYS A 44 14.97 9.92 -13.34
CA LYS A 44 13.75 9.15 -13.65
C LYS A 44 13.71 7.78 -12.96
N GLU A 45 14.81 7.03 -13.04
CA GLU A 45 14.89 5.68 -12.47
C GLU A 45 14.77 5.71 -10.94
N GLU A 46 15.43 6.66 -10.29
CA GLU A 46 15.31 6.86 -8.84
C GLU A 46 13.88 7.21 -8.41
N ARG A 47 13.17 8.05 -9.20
CA ARG A 47 11.76 8.38 -8.94
C ARG A 47 10.87 7.15 -9.13
N ASP A 48 11.04 6.42 -10.21
CA ASP A 48 10.27 5.21 -10.51
C ASP A 48 10.46 4.16 -9.40
N TYR A 49 11.70 4.00 -8.91
CA TYR A 49 12.00 3.13 -7.79
C TYR A 49 11.33 3.57 -6.49
N LEU A 50 11.41 4.86 -6.13
CA LEU A 50 10.77 5.38 -4.91
C LEU A 50 9.24 5.24 -4.97
N VAL A 51 8.64 5.51 -6.13
CA VAL A 51 7.21 5.27 -6.35
C VAL A 51 6.85 3.80 -6.11
N GLU A 52 7.62 2.86 -6.66
CA GLU A 52 7.35 1.43 -6.50
C GLU A 52 7.47 0.97 -5.04
N VAL A 53 8.45 1.49 -4.30
CA VAL A 53 8.58 1.24 -2.86
C VAL A 53 7.31 1.69 -2.12
N ILE A 54 6.84 2.92 -2.38
CA ILE A 54 5.65 3.46 -1.71
C ILE A 54 4.40 2.65 -2.08
N VAL A 55 4.20 2.34 -3.37
CA VAL A 55 3.09 1.52 -3.85
C VAL A 55 3.09 0.16 -3.16
N SER A 56 4.24 -0.52 -3.13
CA SER A 56 4.40 -1.83 -2.50
C SER A 56 4.11 -1.78 -0.99
N SER A 57 4.58 -0.76 -0.28
CA SER A 57 4.28 -0.56 1.15
C SER A 57 2.79 -0.30 1.40
N MET A 58 2.12 0.48 0.55
CA MET A 58 0.69 0.74 0.66
C MET A 58 -0.14 -0.53 0.38
N TYR A 59 0.26 -1.34 -0.60
CA TYR A 59 -0.38 -2.63 -0.88
C TYR A 59 -0.24 -3.58 0.30
N GLN A 60 0.96 -3.64 0.89
CA GLN A 60 1.22 -4.46 2.08
C GLN A 60 0.33 -4.02 3.25
N THR A 61 0.25 -2.71 3.50
CA THR A 61 -0.61 -2.11 4.54
C THR A 61 -2.08 -2.47 4.32
N PHE A 62 -2.57 -2.35 3.08
CA PHE A 62 -3.93 -2.77 2.71
C PHE A 62 -4.19 -4.24 3.06
N CYS A 63 -3.26 -5.13 2.69
CA CYS A 63 -3.40 -6.56 2.95
C CYS A 63 -3.45 -6.87 4.45
N TYR A 64 -2.58 -6.23 5.24
CA TYR A 64 -2.61 -6.37 6.70
C TYR A 64 -3.93 -5.87 7.29
N GLY A 65 -4.39 -4.67 6.91
CA GLY A 65 -5.67 -4.12 7.36
C GLY A 65 -6.85 -5.03 7.01
N TYR A 66 -6.86 -5.59 5.80
CA TYR A 66 -7.85 -6.59 5.39
C TYR A 66 -7.81 -7.85 6.26
N GLY A 67 -6.61 -8.36 6.54
CA GLY A 67 -6.41 -9.55 7.36
C GLY A 67 -6.85 -9.36 8.80
N ILE A 68 -6.50 -8.22 9.40
CA ILE A 68 -6.91 -7.83 10.75
C ILE A 68 -8.44 -7.77 10.83
N GLY A 69 -9.08 -6.99 9.93
CA GLY A 69 -10.54 -6.83 9.95
C GLY A 69 -11.30 -8.15 9.75
N LYS A 70 -10.75 -9.10 9.00
CA LYS A 70 -11.32 -10.46 8.88
C LYS A 70 -11.25 -11.24 10.18
N ILE A 71 -10.14 -11.17 10.90
CA ILE A 71 -9.96 -11.87 12.17
C ILE A 71 -10.88 -11.24 13.23
N GLU A 72 -10.81 -9.92 13.41
CA GLU A 72 -11.62 -9.20 14.40
C GLU A 72 -13.12 -9.42 14.19
N GLY A 73 -13.57 -9.42 12.92
CA GLY A 73 -14.97 -9.71 12.59
C GLY A 73 -15.39 -11.17 12.79
N SER A 74 -14.44 -12.11 12.93
CA SER A 74 -14.72 -13.54 13.13
C SER A 74 -14.63 -13.99 14.59
N THR A 75 -13.83 -13.30 15.43
CA THR A 75 -13.55 -13.75 16.80
C THR A 75 -14.01 -12.78 17.89
N ASN A 76 -14.50 -11.58 17.58
CA ASN A 76 -14.77 -10.47 18.55
C ASN A 76 -13.54 -10.05 19.39
N ASP A 77 -12.39 -10.67 19.18
CA ASP A 77 -11.12 -10.33 19.83
C ASP A 77 -10.40 -9.25 19.02
N LYS A 78 -9.87 -8.25 19.71
CA LYS A 78 -9.00 -7.24 19.10
C LYS A 78 -7.66 -7.85 18.74
N VAL A 79 -7.19 -7.57 17.52
CA VAL A 79 -5.88 -8.04 17.05
C VAL A 79 -4.89 -6.89 17.17
N TYR A 80 -3.80 -7.13 17.90
CA TYR A 80 -2.68 -6.20 18.02
C TYR A 80 -1.50 -6.75 17.21
N LEU A 81 -0.86 -5.89 16.42
CA LEU A 81 0.35 -6.18 15.64
C LEU A 81 1.60 -5.66 16.36
#